data_AF-X1N6W9-F1
#
_entry.id   AF-X1N6W9-F1
#
_cell.length_a   1.000
_cell.length_b   1.000
_cell.length_c   1.000
_cell.angle_alpha   90.00
_cell.angle_beta   90.00
_cell.angle_gamma   90.00
#
_symmetry.space_group_name_H-M   'P 1'
#
loop_
_entity.id
_entity.type
_entity.pdbx_description
1 polymer ?
#
loop_
_entity_poly.entity_id
_entity_poly.type
_entity_poly.pdbx_seq_one_letter_code
_entity_poly.pdbx_strand_id
1 'polypeptide(L)'
;HECDVGMVFGTDAKIAEHGWHVYMDDQSYFPPYDITPSVRAEVLDKYPEIADILNELVATFPGGGELATPEIVAQCQGVWQGLVAKVDIDKMEPEEVANEYLVNKGLLGE
;
A
#
# COMPACT_ATOMS: atom_id res chain seq x y z
N HIS A 1 -16.83 -27.08 8.46
CA HIS A 1 -17.17 -26.02 9.43
C HIS A 1 -17.40 -24.74 8.65
N GLU A 2 -18.43 -23.98 9.01
CA GLU A 2 -18.72 -22.65 8.47
C GLU A 2 -18.10 -21.61 9.42
N CYS A 3 -17.49 -20.56 8.88
CA CYS A 3 -16.80 -19.53 9.65
C CYS A 3 -17.09 -18.16 9.04
N ASP A 4 -17.73 -17.28 9.81
CA ASP A 4 -18.17 -15.96 9.32
C ASP A 4 -17.10 -14.87 9.50
N VAL A 5 -16.14 -15.06 10.42
CA VAL A 5 -15.12 -14.07 10.77
C VAL A 5 -13.77 -14.76 10.95
N GLY A 6 -12.74 -14.20 10.33
CA GLY A 6 -11.36 -14.66 10.44
C GLY A 6 -10.40 -13.54 10.84
N MET A 7 -9.25 -13.93 11.40
CA MET A 7 -8.13 -13.04 11.60
C MET A 7 -7.29 -12.99 10.33
N VAL A 8 -6.95 -11.79 9.87
CA VAL A 8 -6.13 -11.53 8.69
C VAL A 8 -5.16 -10.38 8.97
N PHE A 9 -4.16 -10.22 8.11
CA PHE A 9 -3.47 -8.94 7.98
C PHE A 9 -4.25 -8.07 6.99
N GLY A 10 -4.32 -6.76 7.23
CA GLY A 10 -5.13 -5.84 6.41
C GLY A 10 -4.74 -5.78 4.93
N THR A 11 -3.59 -6.32 4.53
CA THR A 11 -3.09 -6.33 3.14
C THR A 11 -3.10 -7.70 2.47
N ASP A 12 -3.70 -8.72 3.10
CA ASP A 12 -3.72 -10.09 2.59
C ASP A 12 -4.47 -10.21 1.25
N ALA A 13 -3.87 -10.90 0.26
CA ALA A 13 -4.45 -11.13 -1.06
C ALA A 13 -5.82 -11.83 -1.00
N LYS A 14 -6.02 -12.72 -0.01
CA LYS A 14 -7.29 -13.46 0.15
C LYS A 14 -8.49 -12.55 0.38
N ILE A 15 -8.26 -11.37 0.94
CA ILE A 15 -9.31 -10.36 1.13
C ILE A 15 -9.86 -9.95 -0.24
N ALA A 16 -8.97 -9.64 -1.19
CA ALA A 16 -9.37 -9.29 -2.55
C ALA A 16 -9.96 -10.49 -3.31
N GLU A 17 -9.40 -11.70 -3.14
CA GLU A 17 -9.88 -12.93 -3.78
C GLU A 17 -11.36 -13.21 -3.47
N HIS A 18 -11.73 -13.06 -2.19
CA HIS A 18 -13.05 -13.41 -1.70
C HIS A 18 -13.97 -12.20 -1.52
N GLY A 19 -13.49 -10.98 -1.77
CA GLY A 19 -14.24 -9.75 -1.53
C GLY A 19 -14.61 -9.56 -0.06
N TRP A 20 -13.72 -9.96 0.86
CA TRP A 20 -13.96 -9.82 2.29
C TRP A 20 -13.87 -8.36 2.73
N HIS A 21 -14.60 -8.03 3.79
CA HIS A 21 -14.53 -6.73 4.42
C HIS A 21 -13.58 -6.77 5.62
N VAL A 22 -12.57 -5.91 5.62
CA VAL A 22 -11.70 -5.69 6.79
C VAL A 22 -12.30 -4.58 7.64
N TYR A 23 -12.56 -4.88 8.91
CA TYR A 23 -12.97 -3.86 9.87
C TYR A 23 -11.82 -2.92 10.20
N MET A 24 -12.11 -1.63 10.21
CA MET A 24 -11.16 -0.59 10.61
C MET A 24 -10.84 -0.68 12.11
N ASP A 25 -9.57 -0.54 12.46
CA ASP A 25 -9.12 -0.40 13.86
C ASP A 25 -9.26 1.04 14.33
N ASP A 26 -10.49 1.44 14.69
CA ASP A 26 -10.87 2.81 15.02
C ASP A 26 -10.28 3.33 16.35
N GLN A 27 -9.78 2.42 17.20
CA GLN A 27 -9.16 2.74 18.49
C GLN A 27 -7.64 2.57 18.49
N SER A 28 -7.04 2.26 17.34
CA SER A 28 -5.61 2.01 17.20
C SER A 28 -5.12 0.98 18.22
N TYR A 29 -5.88 -0.12 18.38
CA TYR A 29 -5.54 -1.19 19.32
C TYR A 29 -4.25 -1.90 18.89
N PHE A 30 -4.06 -2.10 17.58
CA PHE A 30 -2.84 -2.67 17.04
C PHE A 30 -1.76 -1.59 16.88
N PRO A 31 -0.47 -1.96 17.02
CA PRO A 31 0.61 -1.04 16.69
C PRO A 31 0.50 -0.55 15.23
N PRO A 32 0.89 0.71 14.95
CA PRO A 32 0.90 1.22 13.59
C PRO A 32 1.95 0.50 12.75
N TYR A 33 1.54 0.01 11.58
CA TYR A 33 2.42 -0.59 10.56
C TYR A 33 2.27 0.18 9.24
N ASP A 34 2.48 1.49 9.32
CA ASP A 34 2.33 2.39 8.18
C ASP A 34 3.53 2.26 7.21
N ILE A 35 3.23 2.25 5.91
CA ILE A 35 4.26 2.14 4.87
C ILE A 35 4.80 3.53 4.57
N THR A 36 6.10 3.72 4.78
CA THR A 36 6.79 4.97 4.46
C THR A 36 8.16 4.71 3.81
N PRO A 37 8.52 5.41 2.73
CA PRO A 37 9.87 5.35 2.20
C PRO A 37 10.88 5.90 3.21
N SER A 38 11.97 5.17 3.44
CA SER A 38 13.09 5.63 4.27
C SER A 38 14.38 5.64 3.48
N VAL A 39 15.08 6.78 3.53
CA VAL A 39 16.33 7.01 2.78
C VAL A 39 17.41 7.45 3.75
N ARG A 40 18.63 6.95 3.57
CA ARG A 40 19.78 7.40 4.36
C ARG A 40 20.05 8.88 4.08
N ALA A 41 20.30 9.65 5.13
CA ALA A 41 20.58 11.09 5.02
C ALA A 41 21.68 11.40 4.00
N GLU A 42 22.81 10.68 4.05
CA GLU A 42 23.93 10.88 3.10
C GLU A 42 23.58 10.65 1.63
N VAL A 43 22.57 9.81 1.34
CA VAL A 43 22.08 9.58 -0.02
C VAL A 43 21.17 10.73 -0.44
N LEU A 44 20.30 11.18 0.46
CA LEU A 44 19.40 12.29 0.21
C LEU A 44 20.14 13.62 0.06
N ASP A 45 21.22 13.83 0.81
CA ASP A 45 22.10 15.00 0.67
C ASP A 45 22.78 15.03 -0.71
N LYS A 46 23.08 13.85 -1.27
CA LYS A 46 23.72 13.72 -2.59
C LYS A 46 22.72 13.80 -3.74
N TYR A 47 21.52 13.30 -3.54
CA TYR A 47 20.44 13.21 -4.53
C TYR A 47 19.12 13.74 -3.92
N PRO A 48 19.00 15.05 -3.69
CA PRO A 48 17.83 15.64 -3.06
C PRO A 48 16.53 15.38 -3.83
N GLU A 49 16.61 15.17 -5.15
CA GLU A 49 15.48 14.82 -6.02
C GLU A 49 14.75 13.53 -5.60
N ILE A 50 15.41 12.64 -4.85
CA ILE A 50 14.79 11.43 -4.32
C ILE A 50 13.60 11.77 -3.40
N ALA A 51 13.68 12.87 -2.64
CA ALA A 51 12.56 13.28 -1.78
C ALA A 51 11.32 13.60 -2.62
N ASP A 52 11.47 14.41 -3.66
CA ASP A 52 10.36 14.81 -4.51
C ASP A 52 9.74 13.60 -5.21
N ILE A 53 10.57 12.73 -5.80
CA ILE A 53 10.12 11.50 -6.47
C ILE A 53 9.35 10.57 -5.51
N LEU A 54 9.86 10.36 -4.29
CA LEU A 54 9.18 9.49 -3.32
C LEU A 54 7.90 10.12 -2.78
N ASN A 55 7.87 11.45 -2.61
CA ASN A 55 6.65 12.16 -2.20
C ASN A 55 5.57 12.13 -3.31
N GLU A 56 5.95 12.23 -4.58
CA GLU A 56 5.04 12.05 -5.71
C GLU A 56 4.44 10.64 -5.71
N LEU A 57 5.26 9.60 -5.43
CA LEU A 57 4.75 8.24 -5.25
C LEU A 57 3.77 8.14 -4.07
N VAL A 58 4.15 8.66 -2.91
CA VAL A 58 3.29 8.65 -1.71
C VAL A 58 1.96 9.37 -1.97
N ALA A 59 1.97 10.46 -2.73
CA ALA A 59 0.78 11.20 -3.12
C ALA A 59 -0.23 10.38 -3.95
N THR A 60 0.18 9.27 -4.56
CA THR A 60 -0.73 8.38 -5.31
C THR A 60 -1.60 7.48 -4.45
N PHE A 61 -1.23 7.30 -3.18
CA PHE A 61 -1.97 6.52 -2.20
C PHE A 61 -2.98 7.38 -1.44
N PRO A 62 -4.06 6.78 -0.89
CA PRO A 62 -4.98 7.49 -0.01
C PRO A 62 -4.26 8.23 1.12
N GLY A 63 -4.75 9.42 1.47
CA GLY A 63 -4.09 10.31 2.44
C GLY A 63 -2.92 11.12 1.89
N GLY A 64 -2.30 10.74 0.76
CA GLY A 64 -1.37 11.59 0.02
C GLY A 64 -0.17 12.13 0.81
N GLY A 65 0.29 11.41 1.82
CA GLY A 65 1.40 11.83 2.70
C GLY A 65 0.97 12.53 4.00
N GLU A 66 -0.33 12.70 4.23
CA GLU A 66 -0.87 13.13 5.52
C GLU A 66 -0.59 12.10 6.63
N LEU A 67 -0.70 12.54 7.88
CA LEU A 67 -0.57 11.65 9.03
C LEU A 67 -1.60 10.53 8.98
N ALA A 68 -1.15 9.30 9.27
CA ALA A 68 -2.00 8.13 9.28
C ALA A 68 -3.18 8.30 10.26
N THR A 69 -4.39 8.09 9.77
CA THR A 69 -5.61 7.87 10.57
C THR A 69 -6.15 6.48 10.26
N PRO A 70 -6.98 5.88 11.13
CA PRO A 70 -7.62 4.60 10.85
C PRO A 70 -8.32 4.56 9.48
N GLU A 71 -8.95 5.66 9.07
CA GLU A 71 -9.63 5.77 7.78
C GLU A 71 -8.64 5.77 6.61
N ILE A 72 -7.54 6.53 6.70
CA ILE A 72 -6.50 6.57 5.67
C ILE A 72 -5.85 5.19 5.54
N VAL A 73 -5.51 4.55 6.67
CA VAL A 73 -4.89 3.22 6.69
C VAL A 73 -5.82 2.18 6.06
N ALA A 74 -7.12 2.18 6.39
CA ALA A 74 -8.09 1.27 5.80
C ALA A 74 -8.22 1.46 4.28
N GLN A 75 -8.19 2.71 3.80
CA GLN A 75 -8.22 3.00 2.36
C GLN A 75 -6.94 2.53 1.66
N CYS A 76 -5.77 2.78 2.26
CA CYS A 76 -4.48 2.30 1.74
C CYS A 76 -4.44 0.77 1.67
N GLN A 77 -4.92 0.08 2.71
CA GLN A 77 -5.04 -1.37 2.74
C GLN A 77 -5.85 -1.90 1.54
N GLY A 78 -6.96 -1.25 1.19
CA GLY A 78 -7.74 -1.62 0.01
C GLY A 78 -6.94 -1.54 -1.30
N VAL A 79 -6.09 -0.52 -1.46
CA VAL A 79 -5.19 -0.41 -2.62
C VAL A 79 -4.14 -1.53 -2.59
N TRP A 80 -3.51 -1.75 -1.44
CA TRP A 80 -2.44 -2.74 -1.30
C TRP A 80 -2.94 -4.18 -1.45
N GLN A 81 -4.14 -4.51 -0.98
CA GLN A 81 -4.78 -5.81 -1.21
C GLN A 81 -4.84 -6.12 -2.71
N GLY A 82 -5.20 -5.14 -3.55
CA GLY A 82 -5.23 -5.30 -5.00
C GLY A 82 -3.85 -5.51 -5.62
N LEU A 83 -2.83 -4.80 -5.15
CA LEU A 83 -1.45 -4.97 -5.61
C LEU A 83 -0.89 -6.35 -5.21
N VAL A 84 -1.11 -6.77 -3.97
CA VAL A 84 -0.68 -8.07 -3.45
C VAL A 84 -1.43 -9.20 -4.15
N ALA A 85 -2.72 -9.03 -4.45
CA ALA A 85 -3.51 -10.01 -5.20
C ALA A 85 -2.94 -10.30 -6.60
N LYS A 86 -2.50 -9.26 -7.33
CA LYS A 86 -1.85 -9.46 -8.64
C LYS A 86 -0.60 -10.34 -8.56
N VAL A 87 0.17 -10.23 -7.48
CA VAL A 87 1.36 -11.06 -7.27
C VAL A 87 0.97 -12.45 -6.79
N ASP A 88 0.20 -12.54 -5.72
CA ASP A 88 -0.04 -13.81 -5.01
C ASP A 88 -1.08 -14.70 -5.69
N ILE A 89 -2.03 -14.13 -6.43
CA ILE A 89 -3.12 -14.84 -7.10
C ILE A 89 -2.85 -14.91 -8.59
N ASP A 90 -2.65 -13.76 -9.25
CA ASP A 90 -2.47 -13.69 -10.70
C ASP A 90 -1.05 -14.09 -11.14
N LYS A 91 -0.13 -14.28 -10.18
CA LYS A 91 1.26 -14.72 -10.40
C LYS A 91 2.06 -13.79 -11.31
N MET A 92 1.71 -12.50 -11.33
CA MET A 92 2.52 -11.47 -11.98
C MET A 92 3.82 -11.26 -11.21
N GLU A 93 4.89 -10.90 -11.92
CA GLU A 93 6.13 -10.54 -11.24
C GLU A 93 5.94 -9.20 -10.49
N PRO A 94 6.50 -9.03 -9.28
CA PRO A 94 6.36 -7.80 -8.52
C PRO A 94 6.82 -6.55 -9.28
N GLU A 95 7.83 -6.69 -10.14
CA GLU A 95 8.33 -5.62 -11.00
C GLU A 95 7.29 -5.18 -12.04
N GLU A 96 6.57 -6.14 -12.64
CA GLU A 96 5.50 -5.86 -13.60
C GLU A 96 4.34 -5.14 -12.91
N VAL A 97 3.92 -5.61 -11.73
CA VAL A 97 2.85 -4.98 -10.94
C VAL A 97 3.23 -3.56 -10.54
N ALA A 98 4.47 -3.35 -10.10
CA ALA A 98 4.97 -2.03 -9.74
C ALA A 98 5.04 -1.10 -10.96
N ASN A 99 5.58 -1.57 -12.09
CA ASN A 99 5.65 -0.79 -13.32
C ASN A 99 4.24 -0.38 -13.79
N GLU A 100 3.31 -1.33 -13.86
CA GLU A 100 1.93 -1.06 -14.26
C GLU A 100 1.26 -0.05 -13.33
N TYR A 101 1.47 -0.15 -12.01
CA TYR A 101 0.96 0.83 -11.06
C TYR A 101 1.53 2.23 -11.31
N LEU A 102 2.85 2.35 -11.49
CA LEU A 102 3.53 3.62 -11.71
C LEU A 102 3.11 4.28 -13.04
N VAL A 103 3.00 3.50 -14.11
CA VAL A 103 2.50 3.98 -15.42
C VAL A 103 1.06 4.44 -15.31
N ASN A 104 0.18 3.65 -14.69
CA ASN A 104 -1.23 4.01 -14.50
C ASN A 104 -1.43 5.27 -13.64
N LYS A 105 -0.49 5.57 -12.75
CA LYS A 105 -0.48 6.80 -11.94
C LYS A 105 0.23 7.98 -12.64
N GLY A 106 0.80 7.77 -13.81
CA GLY A 106 1.53 8.80 -14.57
C GLY A 106 2.91 9.15 -14.00
N LEU A 107 3.48 8.27 -13.17
CA LEU A 107 4.82 8.44 -12.58
C LEU A 107 5.93 7.90 -13.46
N LEU A 108 5.60 7.03 -14.41
CA LEU A 108 6.51 6.52 -15.44
C LEU A 108 5.85 6.62 -16.82
N GLY A 109 6.67 6.71 -17.86
CA GLY A 109 6.21 6.59 -19.25
C GLY A 109 6.03 5.14 -19.69
N GLU A 110 5.31 4.94 -20.80
CA GLU A 110 5.17 3.65 -21.49
C GLU A 110 6.48 3.19 -22.16
#